data_AF-A0A665UJG9-F1
#
_entry.id   AF-A0A665UJG9-F1
#
_cell.length_a   1.000
_cell.length_b   1.000
_cell.length_c   1.000
_cell.angle_alpha   90.00
_cell.angle_beta   90.00
_cell.angle_gamma   90.00
#
_symmetry.space_group_name_H-M   'P 1'
#
loop_
_entity.id
_entity.type
_entity.pdbx_description
1 polymer ?
#
loop_
_entity_poly.entity_id
_entity_poly.type
_entity_poly.pdbx_seq_one_letter_code
_entity_poly.pdbx_strand_id
1 'polypeptide(L)'
;MKCSLPSICQLAFLSLCCALIAVRESDSTFVPGRCRCPISQDGIKGQLKGLTVYQKSPTCNKITVIVTLKSKNEQVCLNPEALMGKQLIRCWNRVHSMGHDVTLCLRRRRNRRKGGQRRRPQQQ
;
A
#
# COMPACT_ATOMS: atom_id res chain seq x y z
N MET A 1 63.47 7.47 -4.29
CA MET A 1 62.05 7.39 -4.71
C MET A 1 61.43 8.78 -4.54
N LYS A 2 61.02 9.44 -5.63
CA LYS A 2 60.33 10.74 -5.58
C LYS A 2 58.83 10.49 -5.69
N CYS A 3 58.14 10.49 -4.56
CA CYS A 3 56.67 10.52 -4.57
C CYS A 3 56.25 11.95 -4.91
N SER A 4 55.65 12.16 -6.07
CA SER A 4 55.13 13.47 -6.46
C SER A 4 53.90 13.78 -5.60
N LEU A 5 53.85 15.00 -5.06
CA LEU A 5 52.73 15.55 -4.28
C LEU A 5 51.33 15.22 -4.87
N PRO A 6 51.09 15.31 -6.20
CA PRO A 6 49.80 14.93 -6.78
C PRO A 6 49.45 13.43 -6.63
N SER A 7 50.45 12.54 -6.68
CA SER A 7 50.25 11.09 -6.52
C SER A 7 49.81 10.74 -5.10
N ILE A 8 50.35 11.46 -4.10
CA ILE A 8 49.95 11.30 -2.69
C ILE A 8 48.51 11.79 -2.48
N CYS A 9 48.14 12.94 -3.06
CA CYS A 9 46.78 13.46 -3.00
C CYS A 9 45.75 12.51 -3.64
N GLN A 10 46.08 11.90 -4.78
CA GLN A 10 45.19 10.96 -5.46
C GLN A 10 44.94 9.69 -4.62
N LEU A 11 45.99 9.14 -4.00
CA LEU A 11 45.87 7.97 -3.13
C LEU A 11 45.07 8.28 -1.86
N ALA A 12 45.27 9.45 -1.27
CA ALA A 12 44.47 9.90 -0.12
C ALA A 12 42.99 10.05 -0.47
N PHE A 13 42.69 10.60 -1.65
CA PHE A 13 41.31 10.76 -2.12
C PHE A 13 40.63 9.40 -2.40
N LEU A 14 41.35 8.47 -3.05
CA LEU A 14 40.89 7.09 -3.27
C LEU A 14 40.62 6.37 -1.94
N SER A 15 41.54 6.49 -0.98
CA SER A 15 41.38 5.90 0.35
C SER A 15 40.15 6.45 1.08
N LEU A 16 39.94 7.77 1.01
CA LEU A 16 38.77 8.42 1.60
C LEU A 16 37.47 7.94 0.93
N CYS A 17 37.44 7.86 -0.41
CA CYS A 17 36.29 7.33 -1.14
C CYS A 17 35.97 5.88 -0.77
N CYS A 18 36.99 5.01 -0.66
CA CYS A 18 36.81 3.62 -0.24
C CYS A 18 36.25 3.53 1.19
N ALA A 19 36.76 4.33 2.12
CA ALA A 19 36.25 4.37 3.49
C ALA A 19 34.79 4.84 3.55
N LEU A 20 34.43 5.86 2.76
CA LEU A 20 33.06 6.34 2.68
C LEU A 20 32.11 5.30 2.10
N ILE A 21 32.53 4.54 1.08
CA ILE A 21 31.71 3.45 0.50
C ILE A 21 31.52 2.33 1.53
N ALA A 22 32.58 1.91 2.23
CA ALA A 22 32.51 0.88 3.26
C ALA A 22 31.60 1.25 4.44
N VAL A 23 31.53 2.54 4.81
CA VAL A 23 30.60 3.03 5.86
C VAL A 23 29.14 2.97 5.40
N ARG A 24 28.86 3.12 4.10
CA ARG A 24 27.50 2.97 3.55
C ARG A 24 27.05 1.51 3.50
N GLU A 25 28.01 0.59 3.55
CA GLU A 25 27.85 -0.86 3.65
C GLU A 25 27.87 -1.36 5.10
N SER A 26 27.83 -0.47 6.10
CA SER A 26 27.42 -0.86 7.45
C SER A 26 25.94 -1.15 7.41
N ASP A 27 25.62 -2.42 7.17
CA ASP A 27 24.30 -3.02 7.20
C ASP A 27 23.46 -2.41 8.31
N SER A 28 22.45 -1.63 7.90
CA SER A 28 21.29 -1.37 8.74
C SER A 28 20.87 -2.70 9.33
N THR A 29 20.91 -2.84 10.65
CA THR A 29 20.52 -4.08 11.33
C THR A 29 19.21 -4.57 10.73
N PHE A 30 19.24 -5.72 10.07
CA PHE A 30 18.06 -6.30 9.44
C PHE A 30 17.05 -6.62 10.55
N VAL A 31 16.18 -5.67 10.86
CA VAL A 31 15.05 -5.88 11.75
C VAL A 31 14.02 -6.60 10.90
N PRO A 32 13.65 -7.86 11.22
CA PRO A 32 12.60 -8.55 10.50
C PRO A 32 11.34 -7.69 10.54
N GLY A 33 10.94 -7.18 9.38
CA GLY A 33 9.80 -6.28 9.29
C GLY A 33 8.52 -6.97 9.75
N ARG A 34 7.64 -6.20 10.41
CA ARG A 34 6.31 -6.66 10.80
C ARG A 34 5.27 -5.93 9.97
N CYS A 35 4.27 -6.67 9.49
CA CYS A 35 3.08 -6.06 8.88
C CYS A 35 2.29 -5.26 9.92
N ARG A 36 1.70 -4.14 9.49
CA ARG A 36 0.93 -3.25 10.37
C ARG A 36 -0.32 -3.91 10.95
N CYS A 37 -0.88 -4.88 10.24
CA CYS A 37 -2.05 -5.65 10.64
C CYS A 37 -1.66 -7.11 10.92
N PRO A 38 -1.47 -7.52 12.19
CA PRO A 38 -1.25 -8.92 12.53
C PRO A 38 -2.54 -9.75 12.43
N ILE A 39 -3.70 -9.12 12.66
CA ILE A 39 -5.03 -9.74 12.60
C ILE A 39 -5.86 -8.95 11.60
N SER A 40 -6.66 -9.66 10.79
CA SER A 40 -7.53 -9.08 9.78
C SER A 40 -8.91 -9.71 9.80
N GLN A 41 -9.93 -8.94 9.47
CA GLN A 41 -11.32 -9.40 9.35
C GLN A 41 -11.71 -9.54 7.88
N ASP A 42 -12.52 -10.55 7.53
CA ASP A 42 -12.93 -10.76 6.13
C ASP A 42 -13.92 -9.70 5.63
N GLY A 43 -14.63 -9.05 6.54
CA GLY A 43 -15.53 -7.96 6.24
C GLY A 43 -16.08 -7.32 7.50
N ILE A 44 -16.57 -6.10 7.36
CA ILE A 44 -17.19 -5.34 8.44
C ILE A 44 -18.52 -4.74 7.99
N LYS A 45 -19.43 -4.58 8.95
CA LYS A 45 -20.70 -3.88 8.75
C LYS A 45 -20.54 -2.42 9.21
N GLY A 46 -21.25 -1.51 8.55
CA GLY A 46 -21.28 -0.10 8.90
C GLY A 46 -20.90 0.83 7.75
N GLN A 47 -21.01 2.13 8.00
CA GLN A 47 -20.53 3.15 7.07
C GLN A 47 -19.04 3.39 7.29
N LEU A 48 -18.27 3.40 6.21
CA LEU A 48 -16.85 3.67 6.21
C LEU A 48 -16.61 5.12 5.80
N LYS A 49 -15.62 5.76 6.43
CA LYS A 49 -15.20 7.12 6.11
C LYS A 49 -13.77 7.21 5.57
N GLY A 50 -12.94 6.19 5.80
CA GLY A 50 -11.54 6.17 5.38
C GLY A 50 -11.11 4.82 4.83
N LEU A 51 -10.18 4.86 3.87
CA LEU A 51 -9.53 3.70 3.26
C LEU A 51 -8.04 4.01 3.12
N THR A 52 -7.20 3.11 3.64
CA THR A 52 -5.75 3.15 3.45
C THR A 52 -5.31 1.78 2.97
N VAL A 53 -4.55 1.75 1.87
CA VAL A 53 -3.97 0.51 1.33
C VAL A 53 -2.45 0.68 1.31
N TYR A 54 -1.75 -0.23 1.96
CA TYR A 54 -0.29 -0.34 1.86
C TYR A 54 0.04 -1.50 0.93
N GLN A 55 0.86 -1.23 -0.08
CA GLN A 55 1.42 -2.28 -0.93
C GLN A 55 2.47 -3.08 -0.16
N LYS A 56 2.92 -4.18 -0.77
CA LYS A 56 4.03 -4.99 -0.24
C LYS A 56 5.27 -4.12 -0.11
N SER A 57 6.01 -4.31 0.97
CA SER A 57 7.26 -3.61 1.27
C SER A 57 8.34 -4.62 1.65
N PRO A 58 9.63 -4.23 1.73
CA PRO A 58 10.70 -5.08 2.26
C PRO A 58 10.39 -5.60 3.68
N THR A 59 9.56 -4.86 4.43
CA THR A 59 9.15 -5.19 5.80
C THR A 59 7.84 -5.95 5.91
N CYS A 60 7.07 -6.10 4.83
CA CYS A 60 5.79 -6.80 4.82
C CYS A 60 5.45 -7.31 3.42
N ASN A 61 5.44 -8.63 3.24
CA ASN A 61 5.14 -9.28 1.95
C ASN A 61 3.64 -9.36 1.61
N LYS A 62 2.76 -8.77 2.44
CA LYS A 62 1.30 -8.78 2.26
C LYS A 62 0.79 -7.36 2.01
N ILE A 63 -0.22 -7.25 1.14
CA ILE A 63 -0.98 -6.00 1.00
C ILE A 63 -1.78 -5.81 2.29
N THR A 64 -1.74 -4.61 2.84
CA THR A 64 -2.49 -4.27 4.05
C THR A 64 -3.63 -3.32 3.70
N VAL A 65 -4.87 -3.70 4.06
CA VAL A 65 -6.06 -2.88 3.84
C VAL A 65 -6.60 -2.44 5.19
N ILE A 66 -6.68 -1.13 5.42
CA ILE A 66 -7.22 -0.55 6.66
C ILE A 66 -8.39 0.35 6.28
N VAL A 67 -9.51 0.17 6.97
CA VAL A 67 -10.70 0.99 6.80
C VAL A 67 -11.01 1.70 8.10
N THR A 68 -11.58 2.91 8.00
CA THR A 68 -12.04 3.67 9.16
C THR A 68 -13.55 3.70 9.22
N LEU A 69 -14.12 3.20 10.32
CA LEU A 69 -15.55 3.23 10.60
C LEU A 69 -16.00 4.67 10.92
N LYS A 70 -17.14 5.10 10.37
CA LYS A 70 -17.69 6.44 10.63
C LYS A 70 -18.29 6.57 12.03
N SER A 71 -18.85 5.50 12.58
CA SER A 71 -19.55 5.51 13.87
C SER A 71 -18.62 5.82 15.04
N LYS A 72 -17.48 5.13 15.11
CA LYS A 72 -16.55 5.19 16.24
C LYS A 72 -15.17 5.76 15.88
N ASN A 73 -14.96 6.16 14.62
CA ASN A 73 -13.65 6.53 14.08
C ASN A 73 -12.57 5.45 14.24
N GLU A 74 -12.99 4.19 14.42
CA GLU A 74 -12.13 3.05 14.64
C GLU A 74 -11.49 2.57 13.34
N GLN A 75 -10.21 2.21 13.40
CA GLN A 75 -9.49 1.61 12.28
C GLN A 75 -9.53 0.08 12.38
N VAL A 76 -9.95 -0.56 11.30
CA VAL A 76 -10.04 -2.02 11.22
C VAL A 76 -9.25 -2.53 10.02
N CYS A 77 -8.45 -3.56 10.26
CA CYS A 77 -7.72 -4.28 9.24
C CYS A 77 -8.63 -5.27 8.52
N LEU A 78 -8.66 -5.21 7.19
CA LEU A 78 -9.38 -6.16 6.34
C LEU A 78 -8.44 -7.17 5.70
N ASN A 79 -8.92 -8.40 5.55
CA ASN A 79 -8.20 -9.45 4.85
C ASN A 79 -8.15 -9.11 3.35
N PRO A 80 -6.95 -8.95 2.74
CA PRO A 80 -6.82 -8.63 1.32
C PRO A 80 -7.40 -9.72 0.40
N GLU A 81 -7.49 -10.96 0.88
CA GLU A 81 -7.99 -12.09 0.10
C GLU A 81 -9.50 -12.29 0.20
N ALA A 82 -10.14 -11.69 1.20
CA ALA A 82 -11.59 -11.73 1.34
C ALA A 82 -12.28 -10.85 0.29
N LEU A 83 -13.57 -11.13 0.04
CA LEU A 83 -14.34 -10.46 -1.00
C LEU A 83 -14.38 -8.93 -0.83
N MET A 84 -14.54 -8.44 0.41
CA MET A 84 -14.55 -7.01 0.69
C MET A 84 -13.18 -6.38 0.46
N GLY A 85 -12.11 -7.02 0.94
CA GLY A 85 -10.73 -6.56 0.72
C GLY A 85 -10.37 -6.49 -0.77
N LYS A 86 -10.66 -7.56 -1.53
CA LYS A 86 -10.43 -7.62 -2.99
C LYS A 86 -11.16 -6.50 -3.74
N GLN A 87 -12.40 -6.21 -3.37
CA GLN A 87 -13.17 -5.12 -3.99
C GLN A 87 -12.54 -3.74 -3.72
N LEU A 88 -12.15 -3.48 -2.48
CA LEU A 88 -11.53 -2.22 -2.09
C LEU A 88 -10.17 -2.05 -2.77
N ILE A 89 -9.33 -3.09 -2.82
CA ILE A 89 -8.04 -3.06 -3.50
C ILE A 89 -8.21 -2.77 -5.00
N ARG A 90 -9.15 -3.45 -5.68
CA ARG A 90 -9.41 -3.19 -7.11
C ARG A 90 -9.85 -1.77 -7.38
N CYS A 91 -10.71 -1.21 -6.53
CA CYS A 91 -11.13 0.18 -6.68
C CYS A 91 -9.97 1.14 -6.39
N TRP A 92 -9.23 0.89 -5.31
CA TRP A 92 -8.09 1.70 -4.90
C TRP A 92 -7.03 1.75 -5.99
N ASN A 93 -6.65 0.63 -6.59
CA ASN A 93 -5.70 0.59 -7.72
C ASN A 93 -6.12 1.50 -8.87
N ARG A 94 -7.42 1.48 -9.24
CA ARG A 94 -7.97 2.31 -10.32
C ARG A 94 -7.96 3.79 -9.97
N VAL A 95 -8.39 4.13 -8.76
CA VAL A 95 -8.54 5.52 -8.30
C VAL A 95 -7.17 6.15 -8.04
N HIS A 96 -6.27 5.40 -7.43
CA HIS A 96 -4.89 5.81 -7.14
C HIS A 96 -4.09 6.06 -8.43
N SER A 97 -4.22 5.22 -9.45
CA SER A 97 -3.55 5.44 -10.74
C SER A 97 -4.03 6.70 -11.47
N MET A 98 -5.24 7.18 -11.16
CA MET A 98 -5.81 8.40 -11.73
C MET A 98 -5.65 9.63 -10.82
N GLY A 99 -4.96 9.50 -9.67
CA GLY A 99 -4.79 10.60 -8.70
C GLY A 99 -6.09 11.06 -8.04
N HIS A 100 -7.13 10.24 -8.03
CA HIS A 100 -8.43 10.57 -7.45
C HIS A 100 -8.51 10.22 -5.96
N ASP A 101 -9.53 10.76 -5.28
CA ASP A 101 -9.78 10.48 -3.87
C ASP A 101 -10.28 9.04 -3.64
N VAL A 102 -9.54 8.31 -2.80
CA VAL A 102 -9.81 6.92 -2.39
C VAL A 102 -11.14 6.76 -1.64
N THR A 103 -11.71 7.81 -1.06
CA THR A 103 -13.02 7.76 -0.41
C THR A 103 -14.15 7.36 -1.37
N LEU A 104 -13.95 7.55 -2.68
CA LEU A 104 -14.88 7.09 -3.72
C LEU A 104 -15.09 5.57 -3.69
N CYS A 105 -14.09 4.81 -3.24
CA CYS A 105 -14.16 3.36 -3.11
C CYS A 105 -15.03 2.87 -1.94
N LEU A 106 -15.33 3.76 -0.99
CA LEU A 106 -16.16 3.47 0.18
C LEU A 106 -17.64 3.72 -0.09
N ARG A 107 -17.97 4.44 -1.16
CA ARG A 107 -19.35 4.71 -1.54
C ARG A 107 -19.99 3.38 -1.93
N ARG A 108 -20.97 2.93 -1.15
CA ARG A 108 -21.83 1.80 -1.55
C ARG A 108 -22.34 2.11 -2.95
N ARG A 109 -21.94 1.31 -3.93
CA ARG A 109 -22.67 1.18 -5.19
C ARG A 109 -24.04 0.65 -4.78
N ARG A 110 -24.99 1.53 -4.44
CA ARG A 110 -26.42 1.20 -4.51
C ARG A 110 -26.56 0.69 -5.93
N ASN A 111 -26.66 -0.63 -6.08
CA ASN A 111 -26.89 -1.17 -7.40
C ASN A 111 -28.07 -0.39 -7.99
N ARG A 112 -27.86 0.07 -9.22
CA ARG A 112 -28.88 0.44 -10.19
C ARG A 112 -29.84 -0.75 -10.37
N ARG A 113 -30.57 -1.16 -9.33
CA ARG A 113 -31.68 -2.14 -9.37
C ARG A 113 -32.96 -1.49 -9.92
N LYS A 114 -32.86 -0.35 -10.61
CA LYS A 114 -33.95 0.30 -11.36
C LYS A 114 -33.51 0.48 -12.81
N GLY A 115 -33.52 -0.59 -13.59
CA GLY A 115 -33.18 -0.51 -15.02
C GLY A 115 -33.28 -1.83 -15.80
N GLY A 116 -34.04 -2.80 -15.30
CA GLY A 116 -34.15 -4.12 -15.92
C GLY A 116 -35.50 -4.78 -15.70
N GLN A 117 -36.59 -4.00 -15.76
CA GLN A 117 -37.92 -4.57 -15.94
C GLN A 117 -38.11 -4.76 -17.45
N ARG A 118 -37.56 -5.85 -18.01
CA ARG A 118 -38.00 -6.33 -19.33
C ARG A 118 -39.43 -6.79 -19.16
N ARG A 119 -40.40 -5.92 -19.50
CA ARG A 119 -41.79 -6.33 -19.71
C ARG A 119 -41.77 -7.41 -20.78
N ARG A 120 -42.11 -8.65 -20.43
CA ARG A 120 -42.49 -9.67 -21.41
C ARG A 120 -43.86 -9.25 -21.95
N PRO A 121 -44.05 -9.08 -23.28
CA PRO A 121 -45.38 -9.01 -23.83
C PRO A 121 -46.05 -10.36 -23.61
N GLN A 122 -47.18 -10.35 -22.92
CA GLN A 122 -48.10 -11.48 -22.88
C GLN A 122 -48.87 -11.42 -24.20
N GLN A 123 -48.54 -12.32 -25.13
CA GLN A 123 -49.36 -12.51 -26.33
C GLN A 123 -50.57 -13.36 -25.95
N GLN A 124 -51.72 -12.87 -26.41
CA GLN A 124 -53.03 -13.48 -26.36
C GLN A 124 -53.36 -13.95 -27.77
#